data_AF-X1P750-F1
#
_entry.id   AF-X1P750-F1
#
_cell.length_a   1.000
_cell.length_b   1.000
_cell.length_c   1.000
_cell.angle_alpha   90.00
_cell.angle_beta   90.00
_cell.angle_gamma   90.00
#
_symmetry.space_group_name_H-M   'P 1'
#
loop_
_entity.id
_entity.type
_entity.pdbx_description
1 polymer ?
#
loop_
_entity_poly.entity_id
_entity_poly.type
_entity_poly.pdbx_seq_one_letter_code
_entity_poly.pdbx_strand_id
1 'polypeptide(L)'
;REMVKIVRKKTNKPIVFNEDSASIDNLEAAFEKGASWGYYEGGKSNYWDGFQSPPTNWAINTDTKKAFFNKVAELIGIRRLL
;
A
#
# COMPACT_ATOMS: atom_id res chain seq x y z
N ARG A 1 -3.29 -0.86 12.85
CA ARG A 1 -2.97 -0.01 14.03
C ARG A 1 -2.46 -0.80 15.24
N GLU A 2 -3.17 -1.80 15.75
CA GLU A 2 -2.80 -2.50 17.00
C GLU A 2 -1.52 -3.34 16.88
N MET A 3 -1.35 -4.05 15.77
CA MET A 3 -0.14 -4.83 15.47
C MET A 3 1.14 -3.97 15.62
N VAL A 4 1.15 -2.74 15.08
CA VAL A 4 2.31 -1.84 15.21
C VAL A 4 2.61 -1.51 16.67
N LYS A 5 1.60 -1.29 17.51
CA LYS A 5 1.80 -1.05 18.95
C LYS A 5 2.41 -2.26 19.64
N ILE A 6 1.93 -3.46 19.33
CA ILE A 6 2.43 -4.72 19.91
C ILE A 6 3.87 -4.97 19.50
N VAL A 7 4.21 -4.79 18.22
CA VAL A 7 5.58 -5.00 17.72
C VAL A 7 6.56 -4.00 18.31
N ARG A 8 6.18 -2.72 18.46
CA ARG A 8 7.03 -1.69 19.09
C ARG A 8 7.39 -1.99 20.54
N LYS A 9 6.55 -2.72 21.28
CA LYS A 9 6.89 -3.19 22.64
C LYS A 9 8.03 -4.21 22.64
N LYS A 10 8.32 -4.84 21.50
CA LYS A 10 9.31 -5.92 21.36
C LYS A 10 10.61 -5.49 20.69
N THR A 11 10.62 -4.33 20.01
CA THR A 11 11.81 -3.85 19.29
C THR A 11 11.81 -2.34 19.13
N ASN A 12 13.00 -1.74 19.13
CA ASN A 12 13.24 -0.36 18.73
C ASN A 12 13.57 -0.22 17.23
N LYS A 13 13.60 -1.32 16.48
CA LYS A 13 13.87 -1.32 15.03
C LYS A 13 12.66 -0.77 14.26
N PRO A 14 12.87 -0.18 13.07
CA PRO A 14 11.78 0.19 12.18
C PRO A 14 10.89 -1.01 11.83
N ILE A 15 9.59 -0.75 11.67
CA ILE A 15 8.62 -1.76 11.22
C ILE A 15 8.40 -1.56 9.73
N VAL A 16 8.70 -2.62 8.96
CA VAL A 16 8.49 -2.67 7.53
C VAL A 16 7.38 -3.67 7.22
N PHE A 17 6.27 -3.18 6.67
CA PHE A 17 5.30 -4.04 6.01
C PHE A 17 5.76 -4.24 4.57
N ASN A 18 6.35 -5.40 4.27
CA ASN A 18 6.83 -5.70 2.92
C ASN A 18 5.67 -5.90 1.93
N GLU A 19 4.60 -6.55 2.40
CA GLU A 19 3.37 -6.80 1.64
C GLU A 19 2.19 -6.71 2.61
N ASP A 20 1.10 -6.09 2.15
CA ASP A 20 -0.15 -5.96 2.90
C ASP A 20 -1.33 -6.21 1.97
N SER A 21 -1.75 -5.17 1.24
CA SER A 21 -2.94 -5.19 0.40
C SER A 21 -3.05 -3.88 -0.40
N ALA A 22 -4.08 -3.77 -1.23
CA ALA A 22 -4.53 -2.50 -1.81
C ALA A 22 -5.51 -1.73 -0.90
N SER A 23 -5.61 -2.09 0.39
CA SER A 23 -6.53 -1.42 1.33
C SER A 23 -6.02 -0.03 1.73
N ILE A 24 -6.85 0.98 1.51
CA ILE A 24 -6.58 2.35 1.98
C ILE A 24 -6.55 2.41 3.51
N ASP A 25 -7.45 1.70 4.19
CA ASP A 25 -7.52 1.71 5.65
C ASP A 25 -6.22 1.18 6.29
N ASN A 26 -5.62 0.18 5.66
CA ASN A 26 -4.35 -0.38 6.12
C ASN A 26 -3.18 0.58 5.84
N LEU A 27 -3.16 1.21 4.65
CA LEU A 27 -2.21 2.27 4.30
C LEU A 27 -2.25 3.43 5.31
N GLU A 28 -3.43 3.95 5.60
CA GLU A 28 -3.63 5.03 6.59
C GLU A 28 -3.20 4.57 7.98
N ALA A 29 -3.58 3.36 8.39
CA ALA A 29 -3.19 2.81 9.68
C ALA A 29 -1.67 2.65 9.83
N ALA A 30 -0.95 2.30 8.76
CA ALA A 30 0.50 2.21 8.75
C ALA A 30 1.15 3.61 8.82
N PHE A 31 0.67 4.52 7.97
CA PHE A 31 1.15 5.90 7.89
C PHE A 31 0.96 6.66 9.21
N GLU A 32 -0.23 6.63 9.80
CA GLU A 32 -0.54 7.24 11.11
C GLU A 32 0.36 6.72 12.23
N LYS A 33 0.80 5.46 12.13
CA LYS A 33 1.68 4.87 13.11
C LYS A 33 3.15 5.09 12.78
N GLY A 34 3.51 5.68 11.64
CA GLY A 34 4.90 5.84 11.22
C GLY A 34 5.58 4.49 10.98
N ALA A 35 4.84 3.52 10.43
CA ALA A 35 5.39 2.31 9.84
C ALA A 35 5.36 2.44 8.31
N SER A 36 6.17 1.65 7.60
CA SER A 36 6.04 1.58 6.13
C SER A 36 4.73 0.89 5.73
N TRP A 37 4.42 0.86 4.44
CA TRP A 37 3.34 0.08 3.85
C TRP A 37 3.89 -0.73 2.67
N GLY A 38 3.20 -1.80 2.30
CA GLY A 38 3.55 -2.65 1.16
C GLY A 38 2.33 -2.91 0.28
N TYR A 39 2.32 -2.39 -0.95
CA TYR A 39 1.21 -2.63 -1.87
C TYR A 39 1.25 -4.07 -2.35
N TYR A 40 0.16 -4.81 -2.12
CA TYR A 40 -0.03 -6.14 -2.66
C TYR A 40 -1.41 -6.26 -3.30
N GLU A 41 -1.45 -6.68 -4.56
CA GLU A 41 -2.68 -7.04 -5.26
C GLU A 41 -2.39 -8.28 -6.12
N GLY A 42 -2.88 -9.44 -5.67
CA GLY A 42 -2.70 -10.72 -6.36
C GLY A 42 -3.29 -10.76 -7.77
N GLY A 43 -4.38 -10.01 -7.99
CA GLY A 43 -5.07 -9.97 -9.27
C GLY A 43 -5.84 -11.25 -9.59
N LYS A 44 -6.18 -11.41 -10.87
CA LYS A 44 -6.95 -12.56 -11.41
C LYS A 44 -6.21 -13.30 -12.53
N SER A 45 -4.91 -13.07 -12.68
CA SER A 45 -4.11 -13.61 -13.78
C SER A 45 -4.69 -13.33 -15.18
N ASN A 46 -5.20 -12.10 -15.39
CA ASN A 46 -5.92 -11.69 -16.60
C ASN A 46 -5.30 -10.46 -17.30
N TYR A 47 -4.01 -10.19 -17.09
CA TYR A 47 -3.26 -9.00 -17.58
C TYR A 47 -3.80 -7.64 -17.11
N TRP A 48 -4.96 -7.57 -16.45
CA TRP A 48 -5.64 -6.34 -16.05
C TRP A 48 -5.52 -6.08 -14.54
N ASP A 49 -5.85 -7.09 -13.74
CA ASP A 49 -5.88 -7.00 -12.28
C ASP A 49 -4.54 -7.42 -11.65
N GLY A 50 -4.16 -6.73 -10.58
CA GLY A 50 -2.96 -7.08 -9.80
C GLY A 50 -1.63 -6.76 -10.47
N PHE A 51 -0.56 -7.11 -9.77
CA PHE A 51 0.83 -7.01 -10.25
C PHE A 51 1.62 -8.33 -10.12
N GLN A 52 0.97 -9.43 -9.73
CA GLN A 52 1.66 -10.67 -9.34
C GLN A 52 1.74 -11.75 -10.43
N SER A 53 1.03 -11.59 -11.56
CA SER A 53 0.93 -12.63 -12.59
C SER A 53 1.54 -12.18 -13.92
N PRO A 54 2.68 -12.75 -14.35
CA PRO A 54 3.24 -12.51 -15.68
C PRO A 54 2.38 -13.13 -16.81
N PRO A 55 2.26 -12.45 -17.97
CA PRO A 55 2.71 -11.08 -18.22
C PRO A 55 1.91 -10.08 -17.39
N THR A 56 2.58 -9.08 -16.83
CA THR A 56 1.98 -8.09 -15.92
C THR A 56 1.82 -6.74 -16.62
N ASN A 57 0.65 -6.13 -16.50
CA ASN A 57 0.47 -4.72 -16.82
C ASN A 57 0.87 -3.85 -15.62
N TRP A 58 1.98 -3.13 -15.75
CA TRP A 58 2.54 -2.27 -14.69
C TRP A 58 1.88 -0.89 -14.58
N ALA A 59 0.88 -0.59 -15.40
CA ALA A 59 0.14 0.66 -15.30
C ALA A 59 -0.80 0.70 -14.08
N ILE A 60 -1.10 1.91 -13.60
CA ILE A 60 -2.16 2.19 -12.62
C ILE A 60 -3.50 2.21 -13.37
N ASN A 61 -3.95 1.04 -13.81
CA ASN A 61 -5.07 0.89 -14.77
C ASN A 61 -6.44 0.63 -14.11
N THR A 62 -6.47 0.02 -12.92
CA THR A 62 -7.71 -0.30 -12.20
C THR A 62 -8.09 0.81 -11.21
N ASP A 63 -9.36 0.88 -10.83
CA ASP A 63 -9.82 1.87 -9.85
C ASP A 63 -9.22 1.62 -8.46
N THR A 64 -9.01 0.35 -8.10
CA THR A 64 -8.26 -0.05 -6.89
C THR A 64 -6.83 0.52 -6.89
N LYS A 65 -6.09 0.33 -8.00
CA LYS A 65 -4.73 0.89 -8.14
C LYS A 65 -4.77 2.42 -8.06
N LYS A 66 -5.66 3.08 -8.80
CA LYS A 66 -5.79 4.54 -8.81
C LYS A 66 -6.10 5.09 -7.42
N ALA A 67 -7.06 4.50 -6.72
CA ALA A 67 -7.44 4.92 -5.38
C ALA A 67 -6.27 4.80 -4.40
N PHE A 68 -5.58 3.66 -4.38
CA PHE A 68 -4.43 3.45 -3.50
C PHE A 68 -3.30 4.46 -3.78
N PHE A 69 -2.87 4.59 -5.04
CA PHE A 69 -1.73 5.47 -5.37
C PHE A 69 -2.08 6.96 -5.28
N ASN A 70 -3.34 7.36 -5.53
CA ASN A 70 -3.79 8.71 -5.23
C ASN A 70 -3.72 9.00 -3.73
N LYS A 71 -4.13 8.04 -2.88
CA LYS A 71 -4.03 8.21 -1.43
C LYS A 71 -2.59 8.26 -0.96
N VAL A 72 -1.70 7.46 -1.54
CA VAL A 72 -0.25 7.57 -1.28
C VAL A 72 0.25 8.97 -1.60
N ALA A 73 -0.06 9.49 -2.79
CA ALA A 73 0.34 10.83 -3.21
C ALA A 73 -0.17 11.92 -2.24
N GLU A 74 -1.43 11.84 -1.82
CA GLU A 74 -2.02 12.72 -0.81
C GLU A 74 -1.25 12.67 0.52
N LEU A 75 -1.03 11.47 1.07
CA LEU A 75 -0.38 11.28 2.37
C LEU A 75 1.07 11.79 2.39
N ILE A 76 1.79 11.67 1.26
CA ILE A 76 3.17 12.15 1.15
C ILE A 76 3.27 13.60 0.66
N GLY A 77 2.14 14.29 0.48
CA GLY A 77 2.11 15.71 0.11
C GLY A 77 2.34 16.01 -1.37
N ILE A 78 2.27 15.02 -2.26
CA ILE A 78 2.24 15.24 -3.71
C ILE A 78 0.85 15.75 -4.09
N ARG A 79 0.71 17.06 -4.27
CA ARG A 79 -0.49 17.66 -4.86
C ARG A 79 -0.44 17.52 -6.38
N ARG A 80 -1.53 17.05 -7.00
CA ARG A 80 -1.74 17.31 -8.42
C ARG A 80 -1.83 18.83 -8.58
N LEU A 81 -0.88 19.40 -9.30
CA LEU A 81 -1.10 20.68 -9.96
C LEU A 81 -2.24 20.42 -10.95
N LEU A 82 -3.30 21.23 -10.85
CA LEU A 82 -4.56 21.13 -11.59
C LEU A 82 -4.39 20.66 -13.04
#